data_AF-A0A5C0SHI0-F1
#
_entry.id   AF-A0A5C0SHI0-F1
#
_cell.length_a   1.000
_cell.length_b   1.000
_cell.length_c   1.000
_cell.angle_alpha   90.00
_cell.angle_beta   90.00
_cell.angle_gamma   90.00
#
_symmetry.space_group_name_H-M   'P 1'
#
loop_
_entity.id
_entity.type
_entity.pdbx_description
1 polymer ?
#
loop_
_entity_poly.entity_id
_entity_poly.type
_entity_poly.pdbx_seq_one_letter_code
_entity_poly.pdbx_strand_id
1 'polypeptide(L)'
;MQLNTFAGKQYLLNEMITQQILYLDAKEKGLDKDEAYLKELKALEENLLKQYAVKKLLEDVKVDEEEVKEYYEKNHEQFVKGESVKAKHILVKEEATAKDILNELEGGKSFEEAAKEYSQCPSKANGGDLGYFNKGQMVPEFEKTAFELEVGAISEPVKTQFGYHIIKVEDKKDSTVMPFEQVQKQIENYILRSKQDEKYKTYTDQLRSKFNIKTNEELLK
;
A
#
# COMPACT_ATOMS: atom_id res chain seq x y z
N MET A 1 -12.35 28.05 -12.53
CA MET A 1 -12.90 28.70 -13.74
C MET A 1 -13.67 27.65 -14.54
N GLN A 2 -14.96 27.85 -14.82
CA GLN A 2 -15.75 26.87 -15.58
C GLN A 2 -15.54 27.05 -17.09
N LEU A 3 -14.63 26.25 -17.67
CA LEU A 3 -14.24 26.30 -19.10
C LEU A 3 -15.37 25.94 -20.07
N ASN A 4 -16.48 25.38 -19.58
CA ASN A 4 -17.62 24.96 -20.41
C ASN A 4 -18.62 26.10 -20.72
N THR A 5 -18.47 27.27 -20.11
CA THR A 5 -19.33 28.45 -20.35
C THR A 5 -18.80 29.29 -21.53
N PHE A 6 -19.65 30.10 -22.15
CA PHE A 6 -19.21 31.04 -23.20
C PHE A 6 -18.07 31.95 -22.72
N ALA A 7 -18.21 32.54 -21.53
CA ALA A 7 -17.18 33.38 -20.92
C ALA A 7 -15.87 32.60 -20.65
N GLY A 8 -15.96 31.36 -20.16
CA GLY A 8 -14.80 30.50 -19.96
C GLY A 8 -14.06 30.14 -21.25
N LYS A 9 -14.80 29.86 -22.33
CA LYS A 9 -14.24 29.60 -23.67
C LYS A 9 -13.59 30.86 -24.26
N GLN A 10 -14.23 32.02 -24.13
CA GLN A 10 -13.69 33.30 -24.59
C GLN A 10 -12.40 33.66 -23.86
N TYR A 11 -12.33 33.40 -22.55
CA TYR A 11 -11.09 33.57 -21.78
C TYR A 11 -9.98 32.65 -22.29
N LEU A 12 -10.24 31.34 -22.44
CA LEU A 12 -9.25 30.38 -22.96
C LEU A 12 -8.75 30.77 -24.36
N LEU A 13 -9.65 31.22 -25.23
CA LEU A 13 -9.29 31.69 -26.56
C LEU A 13 -8.34 32.88 -26.49
N ASN A 14 -8.63 33.87 -25.64
CA ASN A 14 -7.76 35.03 -25.47
C ASN A 14 -6.37 34.65 -24.92
N GLU A 15 -6.30 33.69 -23.99
CA GLU A 15 -5.03 33.15 -23.51
C GLU A 15 -4.23 32.47 -24.63
N MET A 16 -4.88 31.64 -25.47
CA MET A 16 -4.22 31.00 -26.62
C MET A 16 -3.72 32.04 -27.64
N ILE A 17 -4.52 33.07 -27.93
CA ILE A 17 -4.12 34.18 -28.80
C ILE A 17 -2.90 34.89 -28.21
N THR A 18 -2.91 35.17 -26.90
CA THR A 18 -1.81 35.84 -26.21
C THR A 18 -0.52 35.02 -26.29
N GLN A 19 -0.57 33.71 -26.03
CA GLN A 19 0.58 32.81 -26.18
C GLN A 19 1.12 32.79 -27.61
N GLN A 20 0.23 32.76 -28.62
CA GLN A 20 0.64 32.77 -30.02
C GLN A 20 1.30 34.10 -30.41
N ILE A 21 0.79 35.23 -29.94
CA ILE A 21 1.40 36.55 -30.17
C ILE A 21 2.81 36.60 -29.56
N LEU A 22 2.98 36.12 -28.32
CA LEU A 22 4.30 36.06 -27.67
C LEU A 22 5.29 35.17 -28.45
N TYR A 23 4.82 34.03 -28.97
CA TYR A 23 5.65 33.16 -29.83
C TYR A 23 6.10 33.87 -31.12
N LEU A 24 5.21 34.61 -31.78
CA LEU A 24 5.54 35.36 -32.99
C LEU A 24 6.52 36.50 -32.72
N ASP A 25 6.34 37.25 -31.63
CA ASP A 25 7.28 38.29 -31.18
C ASP A 25 8.66 37.69 -30.85
N ALA A 26 8.71 36.54 -30.17
CA ALA A 26 9.95 35.82 -29.90
C ALA A 26 10.68 35.41 -31.19
N LYS A 27 9.94 34.96 -32.22
CA LYS A 27 10.49 34.65 -33.55
C LYS A 27 11.02 35.87 -34.28
N GLU A 28 10.28 36.98 -34.26
CA GLU A 28 10.71 38.25 -34.88
C GLU A 28 12.01 38.77 -34.24
N LYS A 29 12.12 38.66 -32.91
CA LYS A 29 13.33 39.02 -32.14
C LYS A 29 14.48 38.01 -32.29
N GLY A 30 14.28 36.90 -33.01
CA GLY A 30 15.28 35.87 -33.21
C GLY A 30 15.63 35.07 -31.96
N LEU A 31 14.75 35.04 -30.94
CA LEU A 31 14.96 34.27 -29.71
C LEU A 31 15.01 32.76 -29.97
N ASP A 32 14.47 32.30 -31.09
CA ASP A 32 14.57 30.92 -31.54
C ASP A 32 15.96 30.51 -32.03
N LYS A 33 16.87 31.47 -32.21
CA LYS A 33 18.28 31.28 -32.54
C LYS A 33 19.21 31.55 -31.36
N ASP A 34 18.65 31.98 -30.23
CA ASP A 34 19.40 32.24 -29.01
C ASP A 34 20.11 30.97 -28.54
N GLU A 35 21.39 31.09 -28.13
CA GLU A 35 22.20 29.94 -27.76
C GLU A 35 21.64 29.21 -26.53
N ALA A 36 21.08 29.93 -25.55
CA ALA A 36 20.50 29.32 -24.36
C ALA A 36 19.23 28.55 -24.73
N TYR A 37 18.34 29.13 -25.56
CA TYR A 37 17.15 28.46 -26.06
C TYR A 37 17.52 27.19 -26.87
N LEU A 38 18.46 27.28 -27.81
CA LEU A 38 18.87 26.14 -28.63
C LEU A 38 19.47 25.01 -27.78
N LYS A 39 20.22 25.35 -26.73
CA LYS A 39 20.77 24.37 -25.79
C LYS A 39 19.67 23.65 -25.00
N GLU A 40 18.68 24.38 -24.52
CA GLU A 40 17.52 23.80 -23.84
C GLU A 40 16.67 22.94 -24.78
N LEU A 41 16.42 23.41 -26.00
CA LEU A 41 15.68 22.69 -27.03
C LEU A 41 16.37 21.35 -27.35
N LYS A 42 17.68 21.35 -27.53
CA LYS A 42 18.46 20.13 -27.76
C LYS A 42 18.38 19.16 -26.59
N ALA A 43 18.48 19.65 -25.35
CA ALA A 43 18.34 18.80 -24.16
C ALA A 43 16.94 18.18 -24.06
N LEU A 44 15.89 18.95 -24.39
CA LEU A 44 14.51 18.45 -24.45
C LEU A 44 14.34 17.39 -25.54
N GLU A 45 14.87 17.63 -26.75
CA GLU A 45 14.86 16.68 -27.86
C GLU A 45 15.55 15.37 -27.49
N GLU A 46 16.74 15.44 -26.90
CA GLU A 46 17.48 14.27 -26.43
C GLU A 46 16.70 13.48 -25.37
N ASN A 47 16.08 14.16 -24.42
CA ASN A 47 15.30 13.51 -23.36
C ASN A 47 14.00 12.90 -23.89
N LEU A 48 13.30 13.58 -24.81
CA LEU A 48 12.13 13.05 -25.48
C LEU A 48 12.47 11.79 -26.27
N LEU A 49 13.58 11.80 -27.00
CA LEU A 49 14.04 10.64 -27.77
C LEU A 49 14.36 9.45 -26.84
N LYS A 50 15.03 9.69 -25.70
CA LYS A 50 15.30 8.63 -24.70
C LYS A 50 13.99 8.03 -24.17
N GLN A 51 13.03 8.85 -23.78
CA GLN A 51 11.73 8.37 -23.29
C GLN A 51 10.95 7.63 -24.36
N TYR A 52 10.94 8.14 -25.59
CA TYR A 52 10.25 7.52 -26.71
C TYR A 52 10.87 6.18 -27.10
N ALA A 53 12.19 6.06 -27.06
CA ALA A 53 12.90 4.81 -27.30
C ALA A 53 12.52 3.74 -26.26
N VAL A 54 12.45 4.10 -24.97
CA VAL A 54 11.97 3.18 -23.92
C VAL A 54 10.51 2.80 -24.14
N LYS A 55 9.64 3.78 -24.45
CA LYS A 55 8.23 3.50 -24.76
C LYS A 55 8.10 2.51 -25.92
N LYS A 56 8.82 2.73 -27.02
CA LYS A 56 8.79 1.84 -28.19
C LYS A 56 9.39 0.47 -27.93
N LEU A 57 10.43 0.39 -27.10
CA LEU A 57 10.97 -0.89 -26.66
C LEU A 57 9.91 -1.73 -25.92
N LEU A 58 9.09 -1.09 -25.09
CA LEU A 58 8.15 -1.77 -24.19
C LEU A 58 6.72 -1.91 -24.74
N GLU A 59 6.40 -1.27 -25.88
CA GLU A 59 5.05 -1.18 -26.44
C GLU A 59 4.41 -2.54 -26.75
N ASP A 60 5.22 -3.51 -27.19
CA ASP A 60 4.74 -4.86 -27.55
C ASP A 60 4.67 -5.82 -26.36
N VAL A 61 5.04 -5.39 -25.15
CA VAL A 61 4.98 -6.26 -23.96
C VAL A 61 3.53 -6.43 -23.54
N LYS A 62 3.07 -7.68 -23.55
CA LYS A 62 1.71 -8.07 -23.17
C LYS A 62 1.77 -9.17 -22.11
N VAL A 63 0.70 -9.27 -21.34
CA VAL A 63 0.47 -10.34 -20.37
C VAL A 63 -0.71 -11.15 -20.88
N ASP A 64 -0.53 -12.47 -20.94
CA ASP A 64 -1.61 -13.39 -21.26
C ASP A 64 -2.43 -13.69 -19.99
N GLU A 65 -3.73 -13.90 -20.14
CA GLU A 65 -4.59 -14.32 -19.04
C GLU A 65 -4.16 -15.66 -18.45
N GLU A 66 -3.62 -16.57 -19.27
CA GLU A 66 -3.09 -17.86 -18.80
C GLU A 66 -1.92 -17.68 -17.83
N GLU A 67 -1.03 -16.72 -18.10
CA GLU A 67 0.11 -16.41 -17.22
C GLU A 67 -0.34 -15.85 -15.87
N VAL A 68 -1.42 -15.05 -15.87
CA VAL A 68 -2.00 -14.49 -14.64
C VAL A 68 -2.61 -15.60 -13.78
N LYS A 69 -3.32 -16.54 -14.41
CA LYS A 69 -3.91 -17.71 -13.72
C LYS A 69 -2.82 -18.62 -13.16
N GLU A 70 -1.81 -18.96 -13.97
CA GLU A 70 -0.70 -19.81 -13.54
C GLU A 70 0.08 -19.18 -12.38
N TYR A 71 0.31 -17.85 -12.42
CA TYR A 71 0.92 -17.15 -11.31
C TYR A 71 0.09 -17.24 -10.03
N TYR A 72 -1.23 -17.03 -10.13
CA TYR A 72 -2.14 -17.15 -8.98
C TYR A 72 -2.09 -18.56 -8.38
N GLU A 73 -2.17 -19.60 -9.22
CA GLU A 73 -2.13 -21.00 -8.79
C GLU A 73 -0.81 -21.36 -8.10
N LYS A 74 0.33 -20.95 -8.70
CA LYS A 74 1.66 -21.25 -8.15
C LYS A 74 2.01 -20.46 -6.89
N ASN A 75 1.35 -19.32 -6.66
CA ASN A 75 1.66 -18.41 -5.55
C ASN A 75 0.46 -18.23 -4.60
N HIS A 76 -0.43 -19.23 -4.51
CA HIS A 76 -1.65 -19.16 -3.71
C HIS A 76 -1.42 -18.69 -2.26
N GLU A 77 -0.31 -19.07 -1.65
CA GLU A 77 0.07 -18.67 -0.29
C GLU A 77 0.21 -17.15 -0.12
N GLN A 78 0.67 -16.44 -1.16
CA GLN A 78 0.79 -14.97 -1.14
C GLN A 78 -0.57 -14.28 -1.14
N PHE A 79 -1.63 -15.00 -1.53
CA PHE A 79 -3.00 -14.50 -1.60
C PHE A 79 -3.87 -15.01 -0.44
N VAL A 80 -3.26 -15.70 0.54
CA VAL A 80 -3.94 -16.09 1.75
C VAL A 80 -4.05 -14.88 2.67
N LYS A 81 -5.28 -14.43 2.90
CA LYS A 81 -5.58 -13.56 4.03
C LYS A 81 -5.62 -14.44 5.28
N GLY A 82 -4.62 -14.27 6.14
CA GLY A 82 -4.52 -15.03 7.38
C GLY A 82 -5.75 -14.86 8.28
N GLU A 83 -5.91 -15.82 9.20
CA GLU A 83 -6.94 -15.78 10.22
C GLU A 83 -6.82 -14.50 11.07
N SER A 84 -7.95 -13.86 11.37
CA SER A 84 -8.00 -12.64 12.17
C SER A 84 -9.09 -12.72 13.23
N VAL A 85 -8.82 -12.20 14.42
CA VAL A 85 -9.77 -12.17 15.54
C VAL A 85 -10.05 -10.73 15.93
N LYS A 86 -11.31 -10.41 16.19
CA LYS A 86 -11.70 -9.17 16.88
C LYS A 86 -11.94 -9.50 18.35
N ALA A 87 -11.23 -8.82 19.26
CA ALA A 87 -11.37 -9.07 20.69
C ALA A 87 -11.32 -7.80 21.52
N LYS A 88 -11.90 -7.89 22.72
CA LYS A 88 -11.76 -6.95 23.81
C LYS A 88 -10.90 -7.57 24.91
N HIS A 89 -10.22 -6.73 25.67
CA HIS A 89 -9.47 -7.21 26.83
C HIS A 89 -9.53 -6.28 28.06
N ILE A 90 -9.32 -6.87 29.23
CA ILE A 90 -9.10 -6.18 30.50
C ILE A 90 -7.73 -6.59 31.00
N LEU A 91 -6.84 -5.62 31.25
CA LEU A 91 -5.49 -5.87 31.77
C LEU A 91 -5.40 -5.44 33.23
N VAL A 92 -5.01 -6.34 34.12
CA VAL A 92 -4.74 -6.07 35.54
C VAL A 92 -3.41 -6.68 35.97
N LYS A 93 -2.82 -6.20 37.07
CA LYS A 93 -1.52 -6.70 37.55
C LYS A 93 -1.61 -8.04 38.26
N GLU A 94 -2.66 -8.25 39.03
CA GLU A 94 -2.81 -9.39 39.94
C GLU A 94 -3.86 -10.37 39.44
N GLU A 95 -3.58 -11.67 39.56
CA GLU A 95 -4.51 -12.75 39.15
C GLU A 95 -5.81 -12.72 39.96
N ALA A 96 -5.72 -12.41 41.25
CA ALA A 96 -6.89 -12.32 42.13
C ALA A 96 -7.88 -11.27 41.61
N THR A 97 -7.38 -10.10 41.21
CA THR A 97 -8.20 -9.05 40.60
C THR A 97 -8.85 -9.50 39.31
N ALA A 98 -8.15 -10.26 38.46
CA ALA A 98 -8.74 -10.80 37.23
C ALA A 98 -9.89 -11.78 37.54
N LYS A 99 -9.75 -12.62 38.58
CA LYS A 99 -10.80 -13.54 39.02
C LYS A 99 -12.01 -12.81 39.61
N ASP A 100 -11.78 -11.76 40.40
CA ASP A 100 -12.87 -10.93 40.93
C ASP A 100 -13.67 -10.28 39.80
N ILE A 101 -13.00 -9.78 38.77
CA ILE A 101 -13.65 -9.21 37.58
C ILE A 101 -14.47 -10.27 36.83
N LEU A 102 -13.98 -11.50 36.69
CA LEU A 102 -14.76 -12.59 36.08
C LEU A 102 -16.07 -12.85 36.84
N ASN A 103 -16.02 -12.87 38.18
CA ASN A 103 -17.23 -13.02 39.00
C ASN A 103 -18.22 -11.87 38.78
N GLU A 104 -17.74 -10.64 38.61
CA GLU A 104 -18.62 -9.48 38.30
C GLU A 104 -19.25 -9.58 36.90
N LEU A 105 -18.49 -10.09 35.92
CA LEU A 105 -18.97 -10.31 34.55
C LEU A 105 -20.05 -11.41 34.52
N GLU A 106 -19.85 -12.50 35.27
CA GLU A 106 -20.87 -13.54 35.47
C GLU A 106 -22.11 -13.02 36.21
N GLY A 107 -21.92 -12.06 37.12
CA GLY A 107 -22.98 -11.33 37.83
C GLY A 107 -23.77 -10.35 36.97
N GLY A 108 -23.44 -10.22 35.68
CA GLY A 108 -24.18 -9.40 34.70
C GLY A 108 -23.59 -8.02 34.43
N LYS A 109 -22.42 -7.67 34.99
CA LYS A 109 -21.70 -6.44 34.62
C LYS A 109 -21.24 -6.55 33.16
N SER A 110 -21.35 -5.46 32.39
CA SER A 110 -20.86 -5.49 31.01
C SER A 110 -19.33 -5.50 30.95
N PHE A 111 -18.78 -6.11 29.90
CA PHE A 111 -17.34 -6.20 29.71
C PHE A 111 -16.72 -4.81 29.54
N GLU A 112 -17.43 -3.91 28.86
CA GLU A 112 -17.00 -2.55 28.57
C GLU A 112 -16.94 -1.68 29.83
N GLU A 113 -17.89 -1.87 30.76
CA GLU A 113 -17.87 -1.21 32.07
C GLU A 113 -16.70 -1.71 32.90
N ALA A 114 -16.54 -3.02 33.02
CA ALA A 114 -15.41 -3.62 33.74
C ALA A 114 -14.05 -3.20 33.14
N ALA A 115 -13.95 -3.12 31.81
CA ALA A 115 -12.75 -2.64 31.14
C ALA A 115 -12.46 -1.18 31.46
N LYS A 116 -13.46 -0.29 31.40
CA LYS A 116 -13.30 1.13 31.75
C LYS A 116 -12.86 1.34 33.19
N GLU A 117 -13.40 0.54 34.10
CA GLU A 117 -13.15 0.65 35.54
C GLU A 117 -11.79 0.08 35.96
N TYR A 118 -11.48 -1.14 35.51
CA TYR A 118 -10.36 -1.91 36.07
C TYR A 118 -9.15 -2.03 35.16
N SER A 119 -9.30 -1.89 33.84
CA SER A 119 -8.20 -2.13 32.91
C SER A 119 -7.10 -1.07 33.03
N GLN A 120 -5.85 -1.52 32.99
CA GLN A 120 -4.65 -0.68 32.96
C GLN A 120 -4.21 -0.35 31.53
N CYS A 121 -4.83 -0.96 30.52
CA CYS A 121 -4.53 -0.70 29.11
C CYS A 121 -5.24 0.58 28.62
N PRO A 122 -4.62 1.41 27.75
CA PRO A 122 -5.29 2.56 27.13
C PRO A 122 -6.57 2.21 26.36
N SER A 123 -6.73 0.95 25.89
CA SER A 123 -7.95 0.45 25.24
C SER A 123 -9.19 0.57 26.12
N LYS A 124 -9.03 0.74 27.45
CA LYS A 124 -10.13 0.99 28.40
C LYS A 124 -11.05 2.14 28.01
N ALA A 125 -10.51 3.18 27.35
CA ALA A 125 -11.30 4.31 26.87
C ALA A 125 -12.41 3.87 25.89
N ASN A 126 -12.15 2.80 25.15
CA ASN A 126 -13.07 2.17 24.19
C ASN A 126 -13.65 0.85 24.71
N GLY A 127 -13.75 0.69 26.04
CA GLY A 127 -14.28 -0.55 26.64
C GLY A 127 -13.40 -1.78 26.40
N GLY A 128 -12.09 -1.58 26.19
CA GLY A 128 -11.13 -2.67 26.00
C GLY A 128 -11.00 -3.15 24.54
N ASP A 129 -11.65 -2.51 23.57
CA ASP A 129 -11.63 -2.92 22.15
C ASP A 129 -10.22 -2.79 21.54
N LEU A 130 -9.77 -3.88 20.90
CA LEU A 130 -8.50 -3.97 20.17
C LEU A 130 -8.69 -3.96 18.65
N GLY A 131 -9.92 -4.04 18.15
CA GLY A 131 -10.20 -4.24 16.72
C GLY A 131 -9.77 -5.63 16.23
N TYR A 132 -9.67 -5.80 14.91
CA TYR A 132 -9.16 -7.04 14.30
C TYR A 132 -7.64 -7.07 14.33
N PHE A 133 -7.09 -8.21 14.72
CA PHE A 133 -5.67 -8.51 14.61
C PHE A 133 -5.45 -9.91 14.04
N ASN A 134 -4.36 -10.07 13.31
CA ASN A 134 -3.87 -11.31 12.74
C ASN A 134 -2.83 -11.95 13.67
N LYS A 135 -2.49 -13.21 13.38
CA LYS A 135 -1.37 -13.89 14.05
C LYS A 135 -0.05 -13.12 13.88
N GLY A 136 0.76 -13.10 14.92
CA GLY A 136 2.02 -12.37 15.02
C GLY A 136 1.90 -10.89 15.41
N GLN A 137 0.70 -10.37 15.68
CA GLN A 137 0.49 -8.97 16.08
C GLN A 137 0.36 -8.80 17.61
N MET A 138 0.08 -9.86 18.35
CA MET A 138 -0.09 -9.84 19.80
C MET A 138 0.96 -10.72 20.49
N VAL A 139 1.09 -10.61 21.82
CA VAL A 139 1.99 -11.50 22.59
C VAL A 139 1.51 -12.96 22.51
N PRO A 140 2.41 -13.96 22.45
CA PRO A 140 2.06 -15.33 22.11
C PRO A 140 0.96 -15.95 23.00
N GLU A 141 0.99 -15.67 24.30
CA GLU A 141 0.02 -16.21 25.26
C GLU A 141 -1.38 -15.63 25.04
N PHE A 142 -1.46 -14.32 24.81
CA PHE A 142 -2.72 -13.63 24.51
C PHE A 142 -3.29 -14.10 23.18
N GLU A 143 -2.44 -14.15 22.15
CA GLU A 143 -2.82 -14.56 20.81
C GLU A 143 -3.38 -15.98 20.82
N LYS A 144 -2.64 -16.92 21.41
CA LYS A 144 -3.08 -18.32 21.50
C LYS A 144 -4.49 -18.42 22.08
N THR A 145 -4.73 -17.78 23.23
CA THR A 145 -6.05 -17.83 23.87
C THR A 145 -7.13 -17.13 23.04
N ALA A 146 -6.85 -15.95 22.46
CA ALA A 146 -7.82 -15.24 21.62
C ALA A 146 -8.23 -16.04 20.37
N PHE A 147 -7.29 -16.74 19.76
CA PHE A 147 -7.54 -17.59 18.59
C PHE A 147 -8.19 -18.95 18.95
N GLU A 148 -8.06 -19.44 20.19
CA GLU A 148 -8.71 -20.68 20.64
C GLU A 148 -10.15 -20.45 21.15
N LEU A 149 -10.47 -19.29 21.74
CA LEU A 149 -11.80 -18.98 22.31
C LEU A 149 -12.92 -18.94 21.28
N GLU A 150 -14.12 -19.45 21.61
CA GLU A 150 -15.30 -19.26 20.76
C GLU A 150 -15.77 -17.79 20.72
N VAL A 151 -16.44 -17.40 19.63
CA VAL A 151 -17.01 -16.06 19.50
C VAL A 151 -18.06 -15.84 20.60
N GLY A 152 -17.92 -14.75 21.35
CA GLY A 152 -18.76 -14.42 22.50
C GLY A 152 -18.25 -14.95 23.84
N ALA A 153 -17.31 -15.89 23.84
CA ALA A 153 -16.74 -16.45 25.06
C ALA A 153 -15.77 -15.48 25.75
N ILE A 154 -15.68 -15.58 27.07
CA ILE A 154 -14.74 -14.86 27.93
C ILE A 154 -13.70 -15.85 28.44
N SER A 155 -12.42 -15.47 28.42
CA SER A 155 -11.32 -16.32 28.87
C SER A 155 -11.16 -16.34 30.38
N GLU A 156 -10.55 -17.40 30.89
CA GLU A 156 -9.82 -17.38 32.16
C GLU A 156 -8.68 -16.34 32.12
N PRO A 157 -8.13 -15.93 33.28
CA PRO A 157 -7.03 -14.97 33.32
C PRO A 157 -5.78 -15.47 32.58
N VAL A 158 -5.40 -14.79 31.50
CA VAL A 158 -4.24 -15.11 30.68
C VAL A 158 -3.04 -14.31 31.16
N LYS A 159 -2.01 -14.99 31.66
CA LYS A 159 -0.77 -14.34 32.13
C LYS A 159 0.12 -13.98 30.94
N THR A 160 0.58 -12.73 30.91
CA THR A 160 1.59 -12.23 29.96
C THR A 160 2.66 -11.44 30.73
N GLN A 161 3.66 -10.92 30.02
CA GLN A 161 4.64 -9.99 30.59
C GLN A 161 4.03 -8.68 31.12
N PHE A 162 2.81 -8.32 30.73
CA PHE A 162 2.14 -7.08 31.15
C PHE A 162 1.24 -7.25 32.38
N GLY A 163 0.99 -8.49 32.81
CA GLY A 163 0.07 -8.83 33.88
C GLY A 163 -0.89 -9.95 33.46
N TYR A 164 -2.14 -9.84 33.90
CA TYR A 164 -3.21 -10.78 33.61
C TYR A 164 -4.27 -10.14 32.71
N HIS A 165 -4.65 -10.86 31.67
CA HIS A 165 -5.63 -10.43 30.69
C HIS A 165 -6.90 -11.28 30.80
N ILE A 166 -8.05 -10.63 30.79
CA ILE A 166 -9.33 -11.28 30.49
C ILE A 166 -9.66 -10.92 29.06
N ILE A 167 -9.95 -11.91 28.22
CA ILE A 167 -10.16 -11.74 26.78
C ILE A 167 -11.60 -12.09 26.46
N LYS A 168 -12.26 -11.27 25.65
CA LYS A 168 -13.56 -11.59 25.06
C LYS A 168 -13.47 -11.49 23.55
N VAL A 169 -13.75 -12.57 22.84
CA VAL A 169 -13.76 -12.58 21.37
C VAL A 169 -15.12 -12.09 20.88
N GLU A 170 -15.13 -11.10 19.99
CA GLU A 170 -16.36 -10.56 19.39
C GLU A 170 -16.63 -11.11 17.99
N ASP A 171 -15.58 -11.41 17.22
CA ASP A 171 -15.69 -11.97 15.88
C ASP A 171 -14.41 -12.70 15.49
N LYS A 172 -14.53 -13.67 14.58
CA LYS A 172 -13.40 -14.35 13.95
C LYS A 172 -13.59 -14.41 12.45
N LYS A 173 -12.51 -14.23 11.72
CA LYS A 173 -12.45 -14.45 10.27
C LYS A 173 -11.42 -15.52 10.00
N ASP A 174 -11.89 -16.60 9.40
CA ASP A 174 -11.03 -17.70 8.97
C ASP A 174 -10.01 -17.22 7.95
N SER A 175 -8.92 -18.00 7.88
CA SER A 175 -7.98 -17.85 6.78
C SER A 175 -8.70 -18.07 5.47
N THR A 176 -8.66 -17.09 4.57
CA THR A 176 -9.36 -17.14 3.28
C THR A 176 -8.39 -16.81 2.16
N VAL A 177 -8.42 -17.62 1.11
CA VAL A 177 -7.71 -17.30 -0.12
C VAL A 177 -8.48 -16.19 -0.83
N MET A 178 -7.80 -15.08 -1.13
CA MET A 178 -8.40 -13.99 -1.89
C MET A 178 -8.77 -14.53 -3.29
N PRO A 179 -10.04 -14.42 -3.72
CA PRO A 179 -10.48 -14.91 -5.02
C PRO A 179 -9.66 -14.30 -6.16
N PHE A 180 -9.46 -15.08 -7.23
CA PHE A 180 -8.68 -14.66 -8.40
C PHE A 180 -9.16 -13.30 -8.93
N GLU A 181 -10.46 -13.07 -9.00
CA GLU A 181 -11.07 -11.84 -9.50
C GLU A 181 -10.68 -10.60 -8.69
N GLN A 182 -10.39 -10.75 -7.40
CA GLN A 182 -9.95 -9.63 -6.55
C GLN A 182 -8.48 -9.28 -6.77
N VAL A 183 -7.66 -10.26 -7.14
CA VAL A 183 -6.20 -10.09 -7.26
C VAL A 183 -5.70 -10.08 -8.71
N GLN A 184 -6.55 -10.42 -9.68
CA GLN A 184 -6.19 -10.56 -11.10
C GLN A 184 -5.46 -9.33 -11.63
N LYS A 185 -6.01 -8.12 -11.44
CA LYS A 185 -5.39 -6.88 -11.90
C LYS A 185 -4.05 -6.59 -11.21
N GLN A 186 -3.90 -6.97 -9.95
CA GLN A 186 -2.64 -6.81 -9.23
C GLN A 186 -1.57 -7.72 -9.82
N ILE A 187 -1.92 -8.99 -10.08
CA ILE A 187 -1.04 -9.98 -10.69
C ILE A 187 -0.65 -9.57 -12.12
N GLU A 188 -1.63 -9.15 -12.92
CA GLU A 188 -1.40 -8.68 -14.29
C GLU A 188 -0.39 -7.52 -14.33
N ASN A 189 -0.58 -6.51 -13.48
CA ASN A 189 0.34 -5.37 -13.38
C ASN A 189 1.75 -5.79 -12.91
N TYR A 190 1.82 -6.74 -11.97
CA TYR A 190 3.09 -7.28 -11.50
C TYR A 190 3.84 -8.00 -12.62
N ILE A 191 3.17 -8.91 -13.33
CA ILE A 191 3.77 -9.66 -14.44
C ILE A 191 4.18 -8.70 -15.56
N LEU A 192 3.33 -7.74 -15.91
CA LEU A 192 3.63 -6.74 -16.94
C LEU A 192 4.91 -5.97 -16.62
N ARG A 193 5.01 -5.46 -15.39
CA ARG A 193 6.19 -4.74 -14.93
C ARG A 193 7.43 -5.62 -14.93
N SER A 194 7.32 -6.84 -14.43
CA SER A 194 8.44 -7.81 -14.41
C SER A 194 8.96 -8.07 -15.82
N LYS A 195 8.07 -8.31 -16.80
CA LYS A 195 8.44 -8.51 -18.21
C LYS A 195 9.07 -7.27 -18.84
N GLN A 196 8.54 -6.08 -18.54
CA GLN A 196 9.10 -4.82 -19.01
C GLN A 196 10.51 -4.59 -18.47
N ASP A 197 10.72 -4.83 -17.17
CA ASP A 197 12.02 -4.70 -16.50
C ASP A 197 13.05 -5.68 -17.09
N GLU A 198 12.65 -6.94 -17.33
CA GLU A 198 13.50 -7.95 -17.97
C GLU A 198 13.86 -7.58 -19.41
N LYS A 199 12.88 -7.15 -20.22
CA LYS A 199 13.12 -6.72 -21.61
C LYS A 199 14.03 -5.49 -21.65
N TYR A 200 13.78 -4.51 -20.79
CA TYR A 200 14.61 -3.31 -20.67
C TYR A 200 16.04 -3.68 -20.31
N LYS A 201 16.23 -4.46 -19.24
CA LYS A 201 17.55 -4.90 -18.78
C LYS A 201 18.31 -5.61 -19.89
N THR A 202 17.70 -6.65 -20.48
CA THR A 202 18.29 -7.44 -21.56
C THR A 202 18.74 -6.57 -22.73
N TYR A 203 17.87 -5.66 -23.18
CA TYR A 203 18.19 -4.77 -24.29
C TYR A 203 19.33 -3.80 -23.93
N THR A 204 19.30 -3.22 -22.72
CA THR A 204 20.38 -2.32 -22.29
C THR A 204 21.71 -3.03 -22.10
N ASP A 205 21.74 -4.28 -21.64
CA ASP A 205 22.96 -5.08 -21.52
C ASP A 205 23.57 -5.40 -22.90
N GLN A 206 22.74 -5.69 -23.90
CA GLN A 206 23.18 -5.83 -25.29
C GLN A 206 23.78 -4.52 -25.83
N LEU A 207 23.14 -3.37 -25.56
CA LEU A 207 23.69 -2.07 -25.95
C LEU A 207 25.01 -1.78 -25.24
N ARG A 208 25.13 -2.05 -23.94
CA ARG A 208 26.37 -1.88 -23.18
C ARG A 208 27.53 -2.69 -23.77
N SER A 209 27.25 -3.86 -24.31
CA SER A 209 28.25 -4.70 -24.97
C SER A 209 28.66 -4.16 -26.35
N LYS A 210 27.80 -3.37 -27.00
CA LYS A 210 28.06 -2.74 -28.32
C LYS A 210 28.84 -1.42 -28.19
N PHE A 211 28.69 -0.70 -27.09
CA PHE A 211 29.31 0.60 -26.88
C PHE A 211 30.55 0.49 -25.98
N ASN A 212 31.61 1.24 -26.31
CA ASN A 212 32.77 1.37 -25.42
C ASN A 212 32.46 2.34 -24.28
N ILE A 213 31.98 1.81 -23.15
CA ILE A 213 31.60 2.60 -21.98
C ILE A 213 32.82 2.78 -21.07
N LYS A 214 33.17 4.03 -20.77
CA LYS A 214 34.17 4.39 -19.77
C LYS A 214 33.49 5.19 -18.65
N THR A 215 33.66 4.75 -17.42
CA THR A 215 33.14 5.44 -16.22
C THR A 215 34.31 6.04 -15.47
N ASN A 216 34.22 7.34 -15.14
CA ASN A 216 35.17 7.97 -14.23
C ASN A 216 34.68 7.77 -12.79
N GLU A 217 35.26 6.81 -12.08
CA GLU A 217 34.85 6.46 -10.71
C GLU A 217 35.27 7.50 -9.66
N GLU A 218 36.23 8.37 -9.95
CA GLU A 218 36.69 9.39 -9.00
C GLU A 218 35.63 10.46 -8.74
N LEU A 219 34.75 10.72 -9.72
CA LEU A 219 33.63 11.67 -9.58
C LEU A 219 32.39 11.05 -8.90
N LEU A 220 32.44 9.76 -8.53
CA LEU A 220 31.33 9.06 -7.86
C LEU A 220 31.50 8.95 -6.33
N LYS A 221 32.65 9.32 -5.79
CA LYS A 221 32.95 9.33 -4.34
C LYS A 221 32.65 10.69 -3.73
#